data_AF-A0A644ZZY4-F1
#
_entry.id   AF-A0A644ZZY4-F1
#
_cell.length_a   1.000
_cell.length_b   1.000
_cell.length_c   1.000
_cell.angle_alpha   90.00
_cell.angle_beta   90.00
_cell.angle_gamma   90.00
#
_symmetry.space_group_name_H-M   'P 1'
#
loop_
_entity.id
_entity.type
_entity.pdbx_description
1 polymer ?
#
loop_
_entity_poly.entity_id
_entity_poly.type
_entity_poly.pdbx_seq_one_letter_code
_entity_poly.pdbx_strand_id
1 'polypeptide(L)' 'MKKFKIPKIPMSTNKTIRFPNDVIEEVETSIRGTNCTFSAFVVEAVRVALENLREEENTDDA' A
#
# COMPACT_ATOMS: atom_id res chain seq x y z
N MET A 1 -28.52 6.22 -22.95
CA MET A 1 -27.09 5.88 -23.19
C MET A 1 -26.27 6.32 -21.98
N LYS A 2 -25.46 5.44 -21.38
CA LYS A 2 -24.53 5.84 -20.31
C LYS A 2 -23.46 6.74 -20.94
N LYS A 3 -23.31 7.97 -20.45
CA LYS A 3 -22.25 8.88 -20.90
C LYS A 3 -20.90 8.33 -20.43
N PHE A 4 -19.94 8.23 -21.34
CA PHE A 4 -18.56 7.91 -20.99
C PHE A 4 -18.05 8.96 -19.99
N LYS A 5 -17.57 8.51 -18.83
CA LYS A 5 -16.87 9.35 -17.87
C LYS A 5 -15.39 9.04 -17.99
N ILE A 6 -14.57 10.07 -18.13
CA ILE A 6 -13.11 9.91 -18.11
C ILE A 6 -12.75 9.28 -16.75
N PRO A 7 -12.04 8.14 -16.73
CA PRO A 7 -11.64 7.52 -15.48
C PRO A 7 -10.72 8.47 -14.71
N LYS A 8 -11.14 8.86 -13.50
CA LYS A 8 -10.33 9.69 -12.61
C LYS A 8 -9.36 8.78 -11.87
N ILE A 9 -8.16 8.64 -12.41
CA ILE A 9 -7.07 7.95 -11.71
C ILE A 9 -6.75 8.76 -10.45
N PRO A 10 -6.66 8.14 -9.26
CA PRO A 10 -6.23 8.83 -8.05
C PRO A 10 -4.89 9.55 -8.28
N MET A 11 -4.76 10.78 -7.79
CA MET A 11 -3.49 11.47 -7.85
C MET A 11 -2.48 10.76 -6.93
N SER A 12 -1.31 10.44 -7.46
CA SER A 12 -0.19 9.89 -6.69
C SER A 12 0.99 10.86 -6.71
N THR A 13 1.75 10.92 -5.62
CA THR A 13 3.02 11.66 -5.54
C THR A 13 4.14 10.69 -5.19
N ASN A 14 5.25 10.75 -5.92
CA ASN A 14 6.42 9.93 -5.60
C ASN A 14 7.08 10.41 -4.29
N LYS A 15 7.45 9.46 -3.43
CA LYS A 15 8.23 9.71 -2.21
C LYS A 15 9.41 8.75 -2.20
N THR A 16 10.62 9.27 -1.96
CA THR A 16 11.85 8.48 -1.87
C THR A 16 12.17 8.23 -0.40
N ILE A 17 12.26 6.95 -0.03
CA ILE A 17 12.65 6.49 1.32
C ILE A 17 13.64 5.33 1.19
N ARG A 18 14.41 5.07 2.26
CA ARG A 18 15.36 3.94 2.32
C ARG A 18 14.74 2.80 3.12
N PHE A 19 14.85 1.59 2.59
CA PHE A 19 14.55 0.35 3.30
C PHE A 19 15.86 -0.34 3.69
N PRO A 20 15.93 -0.99 4.86
CA PRO A 20 16.97 -1.96 5.16
C PRO A 20 17.04 -3.07 4.09
N ASN A 21 18.24 -3.57 3.79
CA ASN A 21 18.44 -4.54 2.69
C ASN A 21 17.74 -5.87 2.96
N ASP A 22 17.78 -6.34 4.21
CA ASP A 22 17.09 -7.55 4.68
C ASP A 22 15.58 -7.46 4.45
N VAL A 23 14.97 -6.30 4.72
CA VAL A 23 13.55 -6.08 4.46
C VAL A 23 13.25 -6.09 2.96
N ILE A 24 14.12 -5.54 2.13
CA ILE A 24 13.95 -5.59 0.66
C ILE A 24 13.95 -7.05 0.19
N GLU A 25 14.95 -7.83 0.63
CA GLU A 25 15.09 -9.24 0.25
C GLU A 25 13.89 -10.08 0.70
N GLU A 26 13.36 -9.83 1.90
CA GLU A 26 12.19 -10.52 2.43
C GLU A 26 10.93 -10.21 1.61
N VAL A 27 10.71 -8.94 1.26
CA VAL A 27 9.58 -8.53 0.42
C VAL A 27 9.70 -9.14 -0.98
N GLU A 28 10.87 -9.03 -1.62
CA GLU A 28 11.10 -9.59 -2.96
C GLU A 28 10.94 -11.11 -3.00
N THR A 29 11.37 -11.80 -1.94
CA THR A 29 11.18 -13.24 -1.80
C THR A 29 9.70 -13.58 -1.63
N SER A 30 8.96 -12.81 -0.82
CA SER A 30 7.55 -13.03 -0.54
C SER A 30 6.65 -12.82 -1.77
N ILE A 31 6.99 -11.86 -2.63
CA ILE A 31 6.21 -11.58 -3.85
C ILE A 31 6.68 -12.38 -5.07
N ARG A 32 7.72 -13.22 -4.94
CA ARG A 32 8.26 -14.01 -6.04
C ARG A 32 7.22 -14.98 -6.60
N GLY A 33 7.05 -15.00 -7.92
CA GLY A 33 6.06 -15.84 -8.59
C GLY A 33 4.62 -15.35 -8.46
N THR A 34 4.41 -14.19 -7.81
CA THR A 34 3.13 -13.48 -7.82
C THR A 34 3.12 -12.41 -8.91
N ASN A 35 1.93 -11.90 -9.27
CA ASN A 35 1.80 -10.73 -10.15
C ASN A 35 1.86 -9.40 -9.36
N CYS A 36 2.53 -9.38 -8.20
CA CYS A 36 2.68 -8.20 -7.36
C CYS A 36 4.04 -7.50 -7.61
N THR A 37 4.05 -6.17 -7.57
CA THR A 37 5.28 -5.37 -7.62
C THR A 37 5.65 -4.89 -6.22
N PHE A 38 6.93 -4.59 -5.97
CA PHE A 38 7.40 -4.06 -4.68
C PHE A 38 6.60 -2.81 -4.26
N SER A 39 6.38 -1.87 -5.18
CA SER A 39 5.59 -0.66 -4.91
C SER A 39 4.14 -0.97 -4.56
N ALA A 40 3.51 -1.94 -5.23
CA ALA A 40 2.14 -2.34 -4.91
C ALA A 40 2.04 -2.99 -3.52
N PHE A 41 3.02 -3.83 -3.17
CA PHE A 41 3.14 -4.42 -1.84
C PHE A 41 3.28 -3.34 -0.76
N VAL A 42 4.21 -2.40 -0.93
CA VAL A 42 4.45 -1.32 0.05
C VAL A 42 3.21 -0.44 0.21
N VAL A 43 2.55 -0.07 -0.89
CA VAL A 43 1.31 0.73 -0.82
C VAL A 43 0.23 0.02 -0.02
N GLU A 44 0.05 -1.28 -0.23
CA GLU A 44 -0.97 -2.05 0.49
C GLU A 44 -0.60 -2.26 1.96
N ALA A 45 0.66 -2.59 2.25
CA ALA A 45 1.15 -2.71 3.63
C ALA A 45 0.93 -1.42 4.43
N VAL A 46 1.20 -0.25 3.82
CA VAL A 46 0.97 1.04 4.47
C VAL A 46 -0.52 1.33 4.67
N ARG A 47 -1.40 0.94 3.73
CA ARG A 47 -2.85 1.08 3.91
C ARG A 47 -3.35 0.26 5.09
N VAL A 48 -2.96 -1.00 5.17
CA VAL A 48 -3.32 -1.91 6.28
C VAL A 48 -2.78 -1.36 7.60
N ALA A 49 -1.52 -0.92 7.64
CA ALA A 49 -0.96 -0.33 8.85
C ALA A 49 -1.73 0.92 9.32
N LEU A 50 -2.15 1.79 8.39
CA LEU A 50 -2.95 2.98 8.73
C LEU A 50 -4.38 2.63 9.16
N GLU A 51 -4.96 1.55 8.64
CA GLU A 51 -6.27 1.05 9.07
C GLU A 51 -6.20 0.50 10.49
N ASN A 52 -5.22 -0.36 10.78
CA ASN A 52 -5.00 -0.91 12.11
C ASN A 52 -4.82 0.18 13.18
N LEU A 53 -4.02 1.22 12.88
CA LEU A 53 -3.83 2.35 13.80
C LEU A 53 -5.15 3.10 14.09
N ARG A 54 -6.04 3.24 13.11
CA ARG A 54 -7.36 3.86 13.32
C ARG A 54 -8.28 2.96 14.14
N GLU A 55 -8.22 1.65 13.91
CA GLU A 55 -9.01 0.69 14.70
C GLU A 55 -8.60 0.69 16.17
N GLU A 56 -7.30 0.77 16.45
CA GLU A 56 -6.75 0.92 17.80
C GLU A 56 -7.26 2.21 18.47
N GLU A 57 -7.16 3.36 17.79
CA GLU A 57 -7.66 4.66 18.30
C GLU A 57 -9.16 4.63 18.64
N ASN A 58 -9.99 3.96 17.83
CA ASN A 58 -11.43 3.88 18.08
C ASN A 58 -11.82 2.88 19.19
N THR A 59 -10.91 1.98 19.58
CA THR A 59 -11.16 0.98 20.63
C THR A 59 -10.86 1.56 22.02
N ASP A 60 -9.96 2.54 22.12
CA ASP A 60 -9.58 3.19 23.39
C ASP A 60 -10.59 4.27 23.86
N ASP A 61 -11.54 4.66 23.01
CA ASP A 61 -12.59 5.67 23.28
C ASP A 61 -13.97 5.05 23.66
N ALA A 62 -14.06 3.74 23.93
CA ALA A 62 -15.29 3.01 24.24
C ALA A 62 -15.40 2.51 25.70
#